data_AF-A0A1B8QCW9-F1
#
_entry.id   AF-A0A1B8QCW9-F1
#
_cell.length_a   1.000
_cell.length_b   1.000
_cell.length_c   1.000
_cell.angle_alpha   90.00
_cell.angle_beta   90.00
_cell.angle_gamma   90.00
#
_symmetry.space_group_name_H-M   'P 1'
#
loop_
_entity.id
_entity.type
_entity.pdbx_description
1 polymer ?
#
loop_
_entity_poly.entity_id
_entity_poly.type
_entity_poly.pdbx_seq_one_letter_code
_entity_poly.pdbx_strand_id
1 'polypeptide(L)'
;MKSIYDFIYLDNDKICSYYAQLTDGLPNQKKISNKKGRTEGGKATAGPRDMLHGELDRHNSLEDSSETSYDMAHVLPRDMINLLDDYKLIARKLAVNNLGKLVLVEGYIYFNDFELMSKATGPTIDFMEYIQPDSKEVQNNAKAAKPLANLLQAYPIRLQANVKITSSESAQHAWMTLQEENLTSSTVDFSLRYESVSPEKFFILGILDALPEKFDNKDEAVIKEEFNNKLLASGIFNEAIMSMNGAFNTLLGRPKDFFGITPICIFRKIGVPHTN
;
A
#
# COMPACT_ATOMS: atom_id res chain seq x y z
N MET A 1 8.30 17.24 -12.04
CA MET A 1 9.68 16.70 -12.14
C MET A 1 9.58 15.20 -12.43
N LYS A 2 10.30 14.66 -13.42
CA LYS A 2 10.37 13.21 -13.62
C LYS A 2 11.23 12.63 -12.50
N SER A 3 10.62 11.94 -11.54
CA SER A 3 11.31 11.20 -10.49
C SER A 3 11.05 9.72 -10.67
N ILE A 4 12.04 8.90 -10.35
CA ILE A 4 11.90 7.45 -10.27
C ILE A 4 11.51 7.12 -8.83
N TYR A 5 10.53 6.24 -8.68
CA TYR A 5 10.02 5.82 -7.39
C TYR A 5 10.31 4.34 -7.19
N ASP A 6 10.76 4.01 -5.99
CA ASP A 6 10.87 2.65 -5.48
C ASP A 6 9.65 2.38 -4.60
N PHE A 7 8.73 1.54 -5.08
CA PHE A 7 7.52 1.17 -4.35
C PHE A 7 7.80 -0.07 -3.53
N ILE A 8 7.54 0.01 -2.22
CA ILE A 8 7.68 -1.12 -1.29
C ILE A 8 6.33 -1.76 -0.91
N TYR A 9 5.23 -1.06 -1.19
CA TYR A 9 3.86 -1.53 -1.00
C TYR A 9 2.94 -0.98 -2.10
N LEU A 10 2.12 -1.82 -2.71
CA LEU A 10 1.17 -1.51 -3.78
C LEU A 10 -0.12 -2.33 -3.61
N ASP A 11 -1.20 -1.67 -3.20
CA ASP A 11 -2.55 -2.23 -3.26
C ASP A 11 -3.09 -2.09 -4.69
N ASN A 12 -2.78 -3.08 -5.54
CA ASN A 12 -3.09 -3.03 -6.97
C ASN A 12 -4.60 -2.92 -7.25
N ASP A 13 -5.44 -3.55 -6.42
CA ASP A 13 -6.89 -3.51 -6.56
C ASP A 13 -7.43 -2.09 -6.35
N LYS A 14 -7.00 -1.40 -5.28
CA LYS A 14 -7.36 0.01 -5.07
C LYS A 14 -6.79 0.90 -6.16
N ILE A 15 -5.54 0.68 -6.57
CA ILE A 15 -4.89 1.49 -7.61
C ILE A 15 -5.66 1.39 -8.93
N CYS A 16 -6.03 0.18 -9.35
CA CYS A 16 -6.82 -0.03 -10.58
C CYS A 16 -8.21 0.58 -10.47
N SER A 17 -8.88 0.39 -9.34
CA SER A 17 -10.21 0.95 -9.08
C SER A 17 -10.20 2.48 -9.14
N TYR A 18 -9.22 3.14 -8.50
CA TYR A 18 -9.13 4.59 -8.47
C TYR A 18 -8.76 5.15 -9.83
N TYR A 19 -7.77 4.55 -10.49
CA TYR A 19 -7.41 4.95 -11.83
C TYR A 19 -8.62 4.90 -12.78
N ALA A 20 -9.40 3.81 -12.75
CA ALA A 20 -10.58 3.66 -13.59
C ALA A 20 -11.65 4.72 -13.33
N GLN A 21 -11.83 5.14 -12.08
CA GLN A 21 -12.76 6.21 -11.70
C GLN A 21 -12.28 7.59 -12.17
N LEU A 22 -10.97 7.80 -12.33
CA LEU A 22 -10.38 9.06 -12.76
C LEU A 22 -10.30 9.20 -14.29
N THR A 23 -10.33 8.07 -15.02
CA THR A 23 -10.13 8.04 -16.48
C THR A 23 -11.33 7.55 -17.28
N ASP A 24 -12.53 7.49 -16.67
CA ASP A 24 -13.77 6.97 -17.28
C ASP A 24 -13.64 5.53 -17.84
N GLY A 25 -12.86 4.65 -17.18
CA GLY A 25 -12.74 3.24 -17.55
C GLY A 25 -11.41 2.57 -17.19
N LEU A 26 -11.45 1.24 -16.98
CA LEU A 26 -10.27 0.41 -16.67
C LEU A 26 -9.26 0.41 -17.84
N PRO A 27 -7.95 0.58 -17.57
CA PRO A 27 -6.92 0.61 -18.60
C PRO A 27 -6.56 -0.78 -19.15
N ASN A 28 -7.30 -1.85 -18.89
CA ASN A 28 -6.85 -3.18 -19.33
C ASN A 28 -6.79 -3.37 -20.85
N GLN A 29 -7.27 -2.42 -21.68
CA GLN A 29 -7.02 -2.39 -23.13
C GLN A 29 -7.04 -0.98 -23.73
N LYS A 30 -6.06 -0.11 -23.42
CA LYS A 30 -5.84 1.06 -24.29
C LYS A 30 -5.06 0.61 -25.53
N LYS A 31 -5.78 0.14 -26.56
CA LYS A 31 -5.18 -0.17 -27.88
C LYS A 31 -4.63 1.11 -28.50
N ILE A 32 -3.33 1.33 -28.40
CA ILE A 32 -2.65 2.40 -29.14
C ILE A 32 -2.42 1.89 -30.55
N SER A 33 -3.31 2.24 -31.49
CA SER A 33 -3.12 2.00 -32.92
C SER A 33 -2.18 3.06 -33.49
N ASN A 34 -0.92 2.72 -33.72
CA ASN A 34 0.00 3.58 -34.46
C ASN A 34 -0.26 3.43 -35.97
N LYS A 35 -1.24 4.15 -36.52
CA LYS A 35 -1.37 4.29 -37.99
C LYS A 35 -0.32 5.28 -38.50
N LYS A 36 0.84 4.76 -38.91
CA LYS A 36 1.86 5.53 -39.63
C LYS A 36 1.49 5.58 -41.12
N GLY A 37 0.55 6.44 -41.49
CA GLY A 37 0.20 6.70 -42.88
C GLY A 37 1.34 7.43 -43.58
N ARG A 38 2.14 6.72 -44.38
CA ARG A 38 3.15 7.32 -45.25
C ARG A 38 2.54 7.45 -46.66
N THR A 39 1.93 8.60 -46.92
CA THR A 39 1.42 8.93 -48.27
C THR A 39 2.57 9.47 -49.11
N GLU A 40 3.28 8.61 -49.83
CA GLU A 40 4.19 9.05 -50.90
C GLU A 40 3.36 9.26 -52.18
N GLY A 41 2.96 10.51 -52.41
CA GLY A 41 2.36 10.95 -53.66
C GLY A 41 3.40 11.00 -54.78
N GLY A 42 3.57 9.89 -55.50
CA GLY A 42 4.30 9.84 -56.76
C GLY A 42 3.41 10.30 -57.92
N LYS A 43 3.69 11.48 -58.47
CA LYS A 43 3.15 11.91 -59.78
C LYS A 43 3.82 11.08 -60.88
N ALA A 44 3.03 10.37 -61.68
CA ALA A 44 3.44 9.88 -63.00
C ALA A 44 2.36 10.21 -64.03
N THR A 45 2.75 10.98 -65.03
CA THR A 45 1.91 11.45 -66.16
C THR A 45 2.04 10.56 -67.38
N ALA A 46 0.90 10.41 -68.08
CA ALA A 46 0.70 10.26 -69.53
C ALA A 46 0.73 8.86 -70.20
N GLY A 47 -0.41 8.51 -70.84
CA GLY A 47 -0.48 7.61 -71.99
C GLY A 47 -1.80 6.82 -72.11
N PRO A 48 -2.59 6.93 -73.20
CA PRO A 48 -3.85 6.23 -73.37
C PRO A 48 -3.68 4.90 -74.13
N ARG A 49 -4.28 3.81 -73.64
CA ARG A 49 -4.73 2.66 -74.46
C ARG A 49 -5.57 1.67 -73.66
N ASP A 50 -6.78 1.48 -74.17
CA ASP A 50 -7.63 0.29 -74.15
C ASP A 50 -7.42 -0.82 -73.10
N MET A 51 -8.46 -0.94 -72.28
CA MET A 51 -9.15 -2.15 -71.82
C MET A 51 -8.55 -3.51 -72.24
N LEU A 52 -8.07 -4.26 -71.25
CA LEU A 52 -8.35 -5.69 -71.17
C LEU A 52 -8.51 -6.09 -69.70
N HIS A 53 -9.71 -6.57 -69.36
CA HIS A 53 -10.06 -7.14 -68.07
C HIS A 53 -9.13 -8.31 -67.73
N GLY A 54 -8.57 -8.29 -66.51
CA GLY A 54 -7.91 -9.47 -65.95
C GLY A 54 -6.90 -9.16 -64.87
N GLU A 55 -7.31 -8.52 -63.76
CA GLU A 55 -6.53 -8.58 -62.53
C GLU A 55 -7.43 -8.97 -61.36
N LEU A 56 -7.10 -10.14 -60.82
CA LEU A 56 -7.60 -10.68 -59.58
C LEU A 56 -7.03 -9.79 -58.48
N ASP A 57 -7.85 -8.85 -58.01
CA ASP A 57 -7.51 -7.87 -56.97
C ASP A 57 -7.37 -8.60 -55.61
N ARG A 58 -6.25 -9.33 -55.45
CA ARG A 58 -5.80 -9.84 -54.17
C ARG A 58 -5.15 -8.66 -53.45
N HIS A 59 -6.00 -7.83 -52.85
CA HIS A 59 -5.58 -6.80 -51.93
C HIS A 59 -5.03 -7.48 -50.66
N ASN A 60 -3.77 -7.88 -50.68
CA ASN A 60 -3.01 -8.18 -49.45
C ASN A 60 -2.64 -6.84 -48.82
N SER A 61 -3.61 -6.20 -48.16
CA SER A 61 -3.30 -5.24 -47.11
C SER A 61 -2.75 -6.04 -45.93
N LEU A 62 -1.43 -6.24 -45.91
CA LEU A 62 -0.73 -6.59 -44.68
C LEU A 62 -0.82 -5.37 -43.76
N GLU A 63 -1.92 -5.28 -43.01
CA GLU A 63 -1.97 -4.48 -41.80
C GLU A 63 -1.02 -5.13 -40.80
N ASP A 64 0.22 -4.64 -40.73
CA ASP A 64 1.11 -4.88 -39.59
C ASP A 64 0.55 -4.11 -38.39
N SER A 65 -0.52 -4.64 -37.78
CA SER A 65 -1.01 -4.19 -36.49
C SER A 65 -0.14 -4.83 -35.41
N SER A 66 0.99 -4.18 -35.10
CA SER A 66 1.80 -4.52 -33.94
C SER A 66 1.07 -4.10 -32.67
N GLU A 67 0.28 -5.00 -32.07
CA GLU A 67 -0.27 -4.83 -30.74
C GLU A 67 0.85 -4.99 -29.71
N THR A 68 1.33 -3.87 -29.13
CA THR A 68 2.25 -3.93 -27.98
C THR A 68 1.41 -3.93 -26.71
N SER A 69 1.23 -5.11 -26.10
CA SER A 69 0.66 -5.22 -24.76
C SER A 69 1.68 -4.70 -23.75
N TYR A 70 1.57 -3.43 -23.35
CA TYR A 70 2.35 -2.90 -22.24
C TYR A 70 1.74 -3.39 -20.94
N ASP A 71 2.56 -4.06 -20.11
CA ASP A 71 2.20 -4.32 -18.73
C ASP A 71 2.15 -2.97 -17.98
N MET A 72 0.93 -2.51 -17.73
CA MET A 72 0.71 -1.22 -17.08
C MET A 72 0.90 -1.28 -15.56
N ALA A 73 1.12 -2.45 -14.96
CA ALA A 73 1.27 -2.60 -13.51
C ALA A 73 2.36 -1.68 -12.93
N HIS A 74 3.43 -1.40 -13.69
CA HIS A 74 4.52 -0.54 -13.25
C HIS A 74 4.29 0.97 -13.49
N VAL A 75 3.33 1.34 -14.33
CA VAL A 75 3.06 2.75 -14.71
C VAL A 75 1.85 3.30 -13.95
N LEU A 76 0.84 2.45 -13.72
CA LEU A 76 -0.43 2.83 -13.09
C LEU A 76 -0.31 3.54 -11.75
N PRO A 77 0.53 3.09 -10.79
CA PRO A 77 0.59 3.76 -9.48
C PRO A 77 1.03 5.21 -9.61
N ARG A 78 2.03 5.47 -10.47
CA ARG A 78 2.55 6.83 -10.69
C ARG A 78 1.53 7.71 -11.39
N ASP A 79 0.90 7.21 -12.44
CA ASP A 79 -0.06 8.00 -13.21
C ASP A 79 -1.32 8.28 -12.38
N MET A 80 -1.79 7.32 -11.60
CA MET A 80 -2.87 7.52 -10.63
C MET A 80 -2.51 8.62 -9.62
N ILE A 81 -1.31 8.60 -9.02
CA ILE A 81 -0.86 9.64 -8.09
C ILE A 81 -0.89 11.03 -8.76
N ASN A 82 -0.43 11.13 -10.01
CA ASN A 82 -0.44 12.41 -10.74
C ASN A 82 -1.88 12.90 -10.97
N LEU A 83 -2.78 12.02 -11.44
CA LEU A 83 -4.19 12.38 -11.66
C LEU A 83 -4.88 12.83 -10.37
N LEU A 84 -4.67 12.11 -9.26
CA LEU A 84 -5.20 12.48 -7.95
C LEU A 84 -4.69 13.86 -7.49
N ASP A 85 -3.42 14.19 -7.77
CA ASP A 85 -2.84 15.49 -7.45
C ASP A 85 -3.35 16.61 -8.38
N ASP A 86 -3.52 16.32 -9.66
CA ASP A 86 -4.06 17.23 -10.67
C ASP A 86 -5.50 17.62 -10.32
N TYR A 87 -6.32 16.65 -9.93
CA TYR A 87 -7.69 16.87 -9.45
C TYR A 87 -7.79 17.35 -8.00
N LYS A 88 -6.66 17.58 -7.30
CA LYS A 88 -6.62 18.09 -5.92
C LYS A 88 -7.38 17.21 -4.91
N LEU A 89 -7.38 15.90 -5.14
CA LEU A 89 -8.03 14.91 -4.28
C LEU A 89 -7.16 14.47 -3.09
N ILE A 90 -5.88 14.85 -3.07
CA ILE A 90 -4.90 14.45 -2.06
C ILE A 90 -4.68 15.57 -1.03
N ALA A 91 -4.92 15.29 0.24
CA ALA A 91 -4.46 16.12 1.34
C ALA A 91 -2.98 15.83 1.69
N ARG A 92 -2.21 16.88 2.00
CA ARG A 92 -0.76 16.78 2.28
C ARG A 92 -0.41 16.76 3.77
N LYS A 93 -1.42 16.68 4.65
CA LYS A 93 -1.26 16.71 6.10
C LYS A 93 -2.26 15.82 6.80
N LEU A 94 -1.86 15.28 7.94
CA LEU A 94 -2.77 14.58 8.86
C LEU A 94 -3.50 15.62 9.71
N ALA A 95 -4.82 15.65 9.58
CA ALA A 95 -5.68 16.59 10.29
C ALA A 95 -7.09 15.99 10.45
N VAL A 96 -7.81 16.43 11.49
CA VAL A 96 -9.18 15.97 11.80
C VAL A 96 -10.11 16.14 10.60
N ASN A 97 -10.03 17.27 9.89
CA ASN A 97 -10.86 17.57 8.71
C ASN A 97 -10.50 16.74 7.46
N ASN A 98 -9.49 15.88 7.54
CA ASN A 98 -9.10 14.95 6.48
C ASN A 98 -9.54 13.51 6.76
N LEU A 99 -10.27 13.24 7.85
CA LEU A 99 -10.85 11.92 8.09
C LEU A 99 -11.70 11.48 6.89
N GLY A 100 -11.50 10.25 6.44
CA GLY A 100 -12.10 9.64 5.25
C GLY A 100 -11.49 10.09 3.91
N LYS A 101 -10.48 10.98 3.90
CA LYS A 101 -9.87 11.51 2.66
C LYS A 101 -8.55 10.81 2.33
N LEU A 102 -8.18 10.91 1.05
CA LEU A 102 -6.83 10.55 0.60
C LEU A 102 -5.81 11.51 1.18
N VAL A 103 -4.77 10.95 1.80
CA VAL A 103 -3.62 11.69 2.34
C VAL A 103 -2.34 11.18 1.70
N LEU A 104 -1.42 12.09 1.39
CA LEU A 104 -0.07 11.78 0.95
C LEU A 104 0.92 12.47 1.88
N VAL A 105 1.54 11.68 2.75
CA VAL A 105 2.42 12.14 3.83
C VAL A 105 3.81 11.52 3.69
N GLU A 106 4.80 12.20 4.26
CA GLU A 106 6.20 11.78 4.23
C GLU A 106 6.69 11.46 5.65
N GLY A 107 7.41 10.36 5.85
CA GLY A 107 7.92 9.98 7.16
C GLY A 107 8.89 8.81 7.17
N TYR A 108 9.43 8.53 8.36
CA TYR A 108 10.28 7.36 8.59
C TYR A 108 9.42 6.19 9.03
N ILE A 109 9.60 5.03 8.39
CA ILE A 109 8.75 3.85 8.57
C ILE A 109 9.46 2.79 9.42
N TYR A 110 8.67 2.09 10.24
CA TYR A 110 9.06 0.97 11.07
C TYR A 110 8.04 -0.16 10.86
N PHE A 111 8.50 -1.34 10.47
CA PHE A 111 7.63 -2.50 10.24
C PHE A 111 7.54 -3.39 11.49
N ASN A 112 6.35 -3.94 11.74
CA ASN A 112 6.12 -4.97 12.75
C ASN A 112 5.55 -6.21 12.06
N ASP A 113 6.40 -7.21 11.89
CA ASP A 113 6.03 -8.50 11.30
C ASP A 113 5.79 -9.53 12.41
N PHE A 114 4.53 -9.66 12.81
CA PHE A 114 4.12 -10.57 13.88
C PHE A 114 4.23 -12.03 13.47
N GLU A 115 4.13 -12.35 12.18
CA GLU A 115 4.31 -13.71 11.68
C GLU A 115 5.77 -14.13 11.82
N LEU A 116 6.70 -13.28 11.39
CA LEU A 116 8.13 -13.49 11.57
C LEU A 116 8.48 -13.61 13.05
N MET A 117 8.04 -12.65 13.87
CA MET A 117 8.32 -12.68 15.31
C MET A 117 7.81 -13.96 15.95
N SER A 118 6.58 -14.36 15.63
CA SER A 118 5.97 -15.55 16.21
C SER A 118 6.67 -16.84 15.76
N LYS A 119 6.98 -16.98 14.48
CA LYS A 119 7.70 -18.15 13.93
C LYS A 119 9.14 -18.25 14.43
N ALA A 120 9.82 -17.11 14.59
CA ALA A 120 11.21 -17.06 15.04
C ALA A 120 11.35 -17.24 16.56
N THR A 121 10.31 -16.94 17.36
CA THR A 121 10.39 -16.97 18.83
C THR A 121 10.78 -18.35 19.35
N GLY A 122 10.11 -19.42 18.91
CA GLY A 122 10.40 -20.79 19.35
C GLY A 122 11.86 -21.20 19.08
N PRO A 123 12.31 -21.20 17.82
CA PRO A 123 13.70 -21.52 17.46
C PRO A 123 14.74 -20.66 18.18
N THR A 124 14.45 -19.37 18.38
CA THR A 124 15.35 -18.47 19.11
C THR A 124 15.48 -18.86 20.57
N ILE A 125 14.37 -19.20 21.24
CA ILE A 125 14.39 -19.68 22.62
C ILE A 125 15.15 -21.00 22.72
N ASP A 126 14.85 -21.97 21.85
CA ASP A 126 15.49 -23.29 21.89
C ASP A 126 17.01 -23.17 21.69
N PHE A 127 17.45 -22.27 20.80
CA PHE A 127 18.85 -21.97 20.60
C PHE A 127 19.51 -21.31 21.83
N MET A 128 18.81 -20.37 22.47
CA MET A 128 19.31 -19.70 23.68
C MET A 128 19.37 -20.65 24.89
N GLU A 129 18.39 -21.54 25.04
CA GLU A 129 18.40 -22.61 26.05
C GLU A 129 19.55 -23.61 25.79
N TYR A 130 19.88 -23.89 24.52
CA TYR A 130 21.03 -24.73 24.18
C TYR A 130 22.38 -24.08 24.55
N ILE A 131 22.56 -22.77 24.28
CA ILE A 131 23.82 -22.06 24.58
C ILE A 131 23.93 -21.71 26.07
N GLN A 132 22.81 -21.44 26.75
CA GLN A 132 22.78 -20.99 28.14
C GLN A 132 21.75 -21.77 28.98
N PRO A 133 21.96 -23.09 29.19
CA PRO A 133 20.95 -23.97 29.79
C PRO A 133 20.52 -23.59 31.22
N ASP A 134 21.45 -23.06 32.01
CA ASP A 134 21.21 -22.68 33.41
C ASP A 134 20.80 -21.21 33.61
N SER A 135 20.61 -20.45 32.52
CA SER A 135 20.25 -19.03 32.60
C SER A 135 18.79 -18.86 33.02
N LYS A 136 18.59 -18.37 34.26
CA LYS A 136 17.26 -17.99 34.76
C LYS A 136 16.60 -16.91 33.91
N GLU A 137 17.39 -16.03 33.29
CA GLU A 137 16.88 -14.99 32.39
C GLU A 137 16.26 -15.60 31.14
N VAL A 138 16.97 -16.52 30.48
CA VAL A 138 16.46 -17.24 29.30
C VAL A 138 15.19 -18.02 29.65
N GLN A 139 15.18 -18.73 30.78
CA GLN A 139 14.01 -19.48 31.24
C GLN A 139 12.80 -18.58 31.57
N ASN A 140 13.03 -17.40 32.14
CA ASN A 140 11.97 -16.45 32.44
C ASN A 140 11.42 -15.79 31.16
N ASN A 141 12.30 -15.41 30.23
CA ASN A 141 11.92 -14.86 28.93
C ASN A 141 11.12 -15.89 28.12
N ALA A 142 11.53 -17.16 28.15
CA ALA A 142 10.81 -18.24 27.47
C ALA A 142 9.36 -18.41 27.98
N LYS A 143 9.14 -18.31 29.30
CA LYS A 143 7.80 -18.39 29.92
C LYS A 143 6.87 -17.25 29.50
N ALA A 144 7.41 -16.06 29.22
CA ALA A 144 6.63 -14.91 28.76
C ALA A 144 6.45 -14.90 27.23
N ALA A 145 7.50 -15.25 26.49
CA ALA A 145 7.54 -15.15 25.03
C ALA A 145 6.74 -16.26 24.33
N LYS A 146 6.74 -17.50 24.84
CA LYS A 146 6.00 -18.62 24.24
C LYS A 146 4.47 -18.35 24.18
N PRO A 147 3.80 -17.91 25.26
CA PRO A 147 2.38 -17.54 25.20
C PRO A 147 2.10 -16.38 24.24
N LEU A 148 2.96 -15.35 24.22
CA LEU A 148 2.81 -14.23 23.30
C LEU A 148 2.95 -14.68 21.85
N ALA A 149 3.94 -15.51 21.53
CA ALA A 149 4.12 -16.06 20.19
C ALA A 149 2.88 -16.84 19.74
N ASN A 150 2.33 -17.71 20.60
CA ASN A 150 1.11 -18.46 20.31
C ASN A 150 -0.09 -17.54 20.03
N LEU A 151 -0.24 -16.46 20.81
CA LEU A 151 -1.27 -15.45 20.58
C LEU A 151 -1.10 -14.77 19.22
N LEU A 152 0.14 -14.42 18.85
CA LEU A 152 0.45 -13.82 17.56
C LEU A 152 0.19 -14.78 16.39
N GLN A 153 0.37 -16.10 16.54
CA GLN A 153 0.05 -17.08 15.48
C GLN A 153 -1.44 -17.16 15.19
N ALA A 154 -2.27 -17.01 16.23
CA ALA A 154 -3.71 -17.07 16.10
C ALA A 154 -4.31 -15.80 15.48
N TYR A 155 -3.52 -14.74 15.31
CA TYR A 155 -4.00 -13.43 14.91
C TYR A 155 -3.97 -13.25 13.38
N PRO A 156 -5.05 -12.73 12.76
CA PRO A 156 -5.14 -12.64 11.30
C PRO A 156 -4.31 -11.51 10.69
N ILE A 157 -4.07 -10.40 11.41
CA ILE A 157 -3.24 -9.29 10.88
C ILE A 157 -1.79 -9.55 11.26
N ARG A 158 -0.96 -9.76 10.24
CA ARG A 158 0.41 -10.24 10.44
C ARG A 158 1.46 -9.15 10.30
N LEU A 159 1.14 -8.11 9.53
CA LEU A 159 2.06 -7.02 9.26
C LEU A 159 1.44 -5.66 9.57
N GLN A 160 2.19 -4.84 10.28
CA GLN A 160 1.85 -3.45 10.56
C GLN A 160 3.04 -2.55 10.25
N ALA A 161 2.76 -1.27 10.06
CA ALA A 161 3.78 -0.25 10.00
C ALA A 161 3.42 0.96 10.87
N ASN A 162 4.45 1.49 11.53
CA ASN A 162 4.41 2.75 12.24
C ASN A 162 5.23 3.76 11.46
N VAL A 163 4.71 4.97 11.32
CA VAL A 163 5.39 6.06 10.61
C VAL A 163 5.51 7.27 11.50
N LYS A 164 6.73 7.79 11.65
CA LYS A 164 6.96 9.13 12.19
C LYS A 164 6.91 10.13 11.04
N ILE A 165 5.86 10.93 10.99
CA ILE A 165 5.62 11.92 9.94
C ILE A 165 6.60 13.07 10.10
N THR A 166 7.23 13.45 8.99
CA THR A 166 8.02 14.68 8.93
C THR A 166 7.08 15.84 8.64
N SER A 167 6.71 16.59 9.67
CA SER A 167 5.91 17.82 9.55
C SER A 167 6.61 18.98 10.24
N SER A 168 6.39 20.20 9.75
CA SER A 168 6.96 21.44 10.29
C SER A 168 6.37 21.88 11.63
N GLU A 169 5.17 21.40 11.97
CA GLU A 169 4.38 21.96 13.08
C GLU A 169 4.37 21.06 14.34
N SER A 170 4.54 19.74 14.21
CA SER A 170 4.69 18.81 15.33
C SER A 170 5.06 17.40 14.85
N ALA A 171 5.67 16.60 15.72
CA ALA A 171 5.86 15.17 15.46
C ALA A 171 4.50 14.46 15.49
N GLN A 172 4.00 14.10 14.31
CA GLN A 172 2.79 13.28 14.16
C GLN A 172 3.20 11.84 13.87
N HIS A 173 2.35 10.90 14.28
CA HIS A 173 2.56 9.47 14.05
C HIS A 173 1.37 8.87 13.31
N ALA A 174 1.64 7.93 12.42
CA ALA A 174 0.63 7.14 11.74
C ALA A 174 0.88 5.65 11.98
N TRP A 175 -0.20 4.89 12.05
CA TRP A 175 -0.23 3.44 12.17
C TRP A 175 -1.05 2.89 11.01
N MET A 176 -0.64 1.75 10.48
CA MET A 176 -1.33 1.06 9.40
C MET A 176 -1.15 -0.44 9.48
N THR A 177 -2.13 -1.17 8.97
CA THR A 177 -2.00 -2.60 8.66
C THR A 177 -1.58 -2.76 7.21
N LEU A 178 -0.82 -3.83 6.93
CA LEU A 178 -0.32 -4.12 5.60
C LEU A 178 -0.67 -5.55 5.22
N GLN A 179 -1.00 -5.72 3.94
CA GLN A 179 -1.14 -7.02 3.29
C GLN A 179 0.22 -7.45 2.73
N GLU A 180 0.63 -8.67 3.02
CA GLU A 180 1.92 -9.21 2.59
C GLU A 180 1.98 -9.36 1.07
N GLU A 181 0.86 -9.74 0.45
CA GLU A 181 0.68 -9.88 -0.99
C GLU A 181 0.88 -8.57 -1.77
N ASN A 182 0.77 -7.42 -1.09
CA ASN A 182 0.95 -6.10 -1.68
C ASN A 182 2.38 -5.55 -1.48
N LEU A 183 3.24 -6.26 -0.75
CA LEU A 183 4.65 -5.87 -0.64
C LEU A 183 5.41 -6.26 -1.90
N THR A 184 6.31 -5.38 -2.35
CA THR A 184 7.22 -5.69 -3.47
C THR A 184 8.54 -6.30 -3.01
N SER A 185 8.81 -6.26 -1.69
CA SER A 185 10.04 -6.75 -1.06
C SER A 185 9.75 -7.35 0.31
N SER A 186 10.59 -8.29 0.74
CA SER A 186 10.45 -8.91 2.07
C SER A 186 10.67 -7.91 3.21
N THR A 187 9.83 -7.99 4.24
CA THR A 187 9.98 -7.28 5.53
C THR A 187 11.22 -7.74 6.28
N VAL A 188 11.64 -8.99 6.12
CA VAL A 188 12.87 -9.54 6.72
C VAL A 188 14.08 -8.77 6.19
N ASP A 189 14.14 -8.58 4.86
CA ASP A 189 15.21 -7.79 4.23
C ASP A 189 15.25 -6.37 4.79
N PHE A 190 14.08 -5.78 5.02
CA PHE A 190 13.99 -4.45 5.62
C PHE A 190 14.55 -4.45 7.06
N SER A 191 14.13 -5.37 7.91
CA SER A 191 14.58 -5.49 9.31
C SER A 191 16.06 -5.87 9.44
N LEU A 192 16.62 -6.60 8.46
CA LEU A 192 18.04 -6.93 8.43
C LEU A 192 18.90 -5.77 7.89
N ARG A 193 18.36 -4.95 7.00
CA ARG A 193 19.05 -3.75 6.48
C ARG A 193 18.99 -2.59 7.46
N TYR A 194 17.90 -2.50 8.23
CA TYR A 194 17.62 -1.40 9.13
C TYR A 194 17.33 -1.97 10.52
N GLU A 195 18.14 -1.62 11.51
CA GLU A 195 18.02 -2.13 12.89
C GLU A 195 16.62 -1.97 13.49
N SER A 196 15.88 -0.94 13.03
CA SER A 196 14.48 -0.74 13.39
C SER A 196 13.79 0.20 12.39
N VAL A 197 14.20 1.46 12.36
CA VAL A 197 13.55 2.52 11.58
C VAL A 197 14.26 2.74 10.25
N SER A 198 13.53 3.05 9.17
CA SER A 198 14.17 3.45 7.92
C SER A 198 15.10 4.66 8.13
N PRO A 199 16.31 4.66 7.56
CA PRO A 199 17.15 5.86 7.51
C PRO A 199 16.64 6.89 6.50
N GLU A 200 15.82 6.44 5.55
CA GLU A 200 15.23 7.27 4.49
C GLU A 200 13.75 7.55 4.75
N LYS A 201 13.25 8.60 4.10
CA LYS A 201 11.85 8.97 4.15
C LYS A 201 11.05 8.26 3.06
N PHE A 202 9.90 7.75 3.45
CA PHE A 202 8.90 7.18 2.57
C PHE A 202 7.70 8.12 2.45
N PHE A 203 7.12 8.12 1.27
CA PHE A 203 5.81 8.68 0.97
C PHE A 203 4.76 7.59 1.15
N ILE A 204 3.69 7.94 1.84
CA ILE A 204 2.55 7.06 2.08
C ILE A 204 1.33 7.74 1.47
N LEU A 205 0.77 7.12 0.44
CA LEU A 205 -0.58 7.43 -0.04
C LEU A 205 -1.56 6.45 0.59
N GLY A 206 -2.57 6.98 1.27
CA GLY A 206 -3.58 6.16 1.94
C GLY A 206 -4.85 6.94 2.25
N ILE A 207 -5.85 6.26 2.79
CA ILE A 207 -7.05 6.88 3.35
C ILE A 207 -6.80 7.11 4.84
N LEU A 208 -7.01 8.34 5.33
CA LEU A 208 -7.01 8.61 6.77
C LEU A 208 -8.32 8.11 7.36
N ASP A 209 -8.31 6.99 8.09
CA ASP A 209 -9.53 6.29 8.54
C ASP A 209 -9.77 6.36 10.05
N ALA A 210 -8.75 6.73 10.84
CA ALA A 210 -8.89 6.91 12.28
C ALA A 210 -8.09 8.10 12.80
N LEU A 211 -8.66 8.78 13.80
CA LEU A 211 -8.03 9.89 14.49
C LEU A 211 -7.44 9.44 15.84
N PRO A 212 -6.38 10.12 16.32
CA PRO A 212 -5.94 10.01 17.70
C PRO A 212 -7.09 10.26 18.69
N GLU A 213 -7.15 9.51 19.80
CA GLU A 213 -8.26 9.59 20.79
C GLU A 213 -8.44 10.99 21.36
N LYS A 214 -7.38 11.80 21.42
CA LYS A 214 -7.45 13.21 21.86
C LYS A 214 -8.36 14.10 20.99
N PHE A 215 -8.71 13.65 19.80
CA PHE A 215 -9.61 14.34 18.89
C PHE A 215 -11.04 13.78 18.90
N ASP A 216 -11.33 12.74 19.71
CA ASP A 216 -12.70 12.28 19.91
C ASP A 216 -13.51 13.43 20.53
N ASN A 217 -14.61 13.79 19.87
CA ASN A 217 -15.55 14.75 20.41
C ASN A 217 -16.47 14.07 21.43
N LYS A 218 -17.07 14.86 22.33
CA LYS A 218 -17.95 14.34 23.40
C LYS A 218 -19.18 13.63 22.86
N ASP A 219 -19.71 14.10 21.72
CA ASP A 219 -20.93 13.55 21.13
C ASP A 219 -20.70 12.15 20.55
N GLU A 220 -19.56 11.92 19.90
CA GLU A 220 -19.13 10.60 19.42
C GLU A 220 -18.88 9.63 20.58
N ALA A 221 -18.29 10.09 21.68
CA ALA A 221 -18.08 9.25 22.86
C ALA A 221 -19.41 8.73 23.43
N VAL A 222 -20.43 9.59 23.49
CA VAL A 222 -21.79 9.21 23.93
C VAL A 222 -22.42 8.21 22.97
N ILE A 223 -22.33 8.43 21.66
CA ILE A 223 -22.87 7.50 20.66
C ILE A 223 -22.18 6.13 20.75
N LYS A 224 -20.85 6.10 20.91
CA LYS A 224 -20.07 4.87 21.08
C LYS A 224 -20.51 4.13 22.35
N GLU A 225 -20.69 4.84 23.46
CA GLU A 225 -21.12 4.25 24.72
C GLU A 225 -22.54 3.68 24.63
N GLU A 226 -23.50 4.41 24.07
CA GLU A 226 -24.86 3.92 23.87
C GLU A 226 -24.91 2.69 22.98
N PHE A 227 -24.14 2.67 21.88
CA PHE A 227 -24.05 1.53 20.99
C PHE A 227 -23.44 0.31 21.70
N ASN A 228 -22.34 0.52 22.42
CA ASN A 228 -21.69 -0.53 23.20
C ASN A 228 -22.62 -1.11 24.26
N ASN A 229 -23.34 -0.27 25.00
CA ASN A 229 -24.28 -0.71 26.02
C ASN A 229 -25.43 -1.55 25.42
N LYS A 230 -25.96 -1.16 24.25
CA LYS A 230 -26.95 -1.96 23.52
C LYS A 230 -26.37 -3.29 23.02
N LEU A 231 -25.12 -3.29 22.57
CA LEU A 231 -24.44 -4.50 22.11
C LEU A 231 -24.17 -5.46 23.26
N LEU A 232 -23.74 -4.98 24.42
CA LEU A 232 -23.58 -5.77 25.65
C LEU A 232 -24.91 -6.34 26.13
N ALA A 233 -25.97 -5.52 26.12
CA ALA A 233 -27.31 -5.95 26.49
C ALA A 233 -27.90 -7.04 25.57
N SER A 234 -27.33 -7.23 24.37
CA SER A 234 -27.79 -8.25 23.41
C SER A 234 -27.25 -9.67 23.69
N GLY A 235 -26.39 -9.85 24.69
CA GLY A 235 -26.07 -11.18 25.26
C GLY A 235 -24.60 -11.37 25.67
N ILE A 236 -24.37 -12.38 26.52
CA ILE A 236 -23.05 -12.72 27.10
C ILE A 236 -21.96 -13.02 26.05
N PHE A 237 -22.35 -13.46 24.85
CA PHE A 237 -21.40 -13.73 23.77
C PHE A 237 -20.81 -12.44 23.20
N ASN A 238 -21.60 -11.37 23.12
CA ASN A 238 -21.13 -10.07 22.63
C ASN A 238 -20.22 -9.39 23.65
N GLU A 239 -20.47 -9.56 24.95
CA GLU A 239 -19.55 -9.13 26.00
C GLU A 239 -18.19 -9.82 25.89
N ALA A 240 -18.16 -11.14 25.70
CA ALA A 240 -16.92 -11.89 25.52
C ALA A 240 -16.15 -11.43 24.27
N ILE A 241 -16.84 -11.23 23.14
CA ILE A 241 -16.22 -10.72 21.90
C ILE A 241 -15.66 -9.30 22.10
N MET A 242 -16.42 -8.41 22.75
CA MET A 242 -15.98 -7.04 22.98
C MET A 242 -14.75 -6.97 23.90
N SER A 243 -14.74 -7.75 24.98
CA SER A 243 -13.58 -7.86 25.87
C SER A 243 -12.34 -8.37 25.14
N MET A 244 -12.51 -9.41 24.32
CA MET A 244 -11.43 -9.95 23.49
C MET A 244 -10.91 -8.94 22.47
N ASN A 245 -11.80 -8.23 21.76
CA ASN A 245 -11.42 -7.17 20.83
C ASN A 245 -10.69 -6.02 21.53
N GLY A 246 -11.11 -5.63 22.74
CA GLY A 246 -10.43 -4.62 23.55
C GLY A 246 -9.01 -5.02 23.94
N ALA A 247 -8.83 -6.29 24.36
CA ALA A 247 -7.51 -6.84 24.65
C ALA A 247 -6.61 -6.86 23.41
N PHE A 248 -7.13 -7.31 22.27
CA PHE A 248 -6.40 -7.28 21.00
C PHE A 248 -6.02 -5.87 20.56
N ASN A 249 -6.94 -4.91 20.67
CA ASN A 249 -6.65 -3.52 20.34
C ASN A 249 -5.55 -2.93 21.23
N THR A 250 -5.50 -3.35 22.50
CA THR A 250 -4.46 -2.91 23.44
C THR A 250 -3.09 -3.47 23.09
N LEU A 251 -3.02 -4.73 22.63
CA LEU A 251 -1.77 -5.42 22.34
C LEU A 251 -1.24 -5.14 20.93
N LEU A 252 -2.12 -5.14 19.94
CA LEU A 252 -1.80 -5.16 18.51
C LEU A 252 -2.51 -4.05 17.73
N GLY A 253 -3.40 -3.31 18.38
CA GLY A 253 -4.16 -2.28 17.72
C GLY A 253 -3.39 -0.98 17.52
N ARG A 254 -4.09 0.00 16.96
CA ARG A 254 -3.57 1.35 16.76
C ARG A 254 -3.27 2.00 18.11
N PRO A 255 -2.06 2.56 18.33
CA PRO A 255 -1.78 3.36 19.52
C PRO A 255 -2.69 4.60 19.60
N LYS A 256 -3.07 4.98 20.81
CA LYS A 256 -4.06 6.04 21.08
C LYS A 256 -3.75 7.38 20.43
N ASP A 257 -2.46 7.73 20.35
CA ASP A 257 -1.98 9.01 19.82
C ASP A 257 -1.66 8.99 18.31
N PHE A 258 -1.88 7.87 17.63
CA PHE A 258 -1.52 7.69 16.23
C PHE A 258 -2.74 7.92 15.32
N PHE A 259 -2.52 8.48 14.15
CA PHE A 259 -3.52 8.44 13.08
C PHE A 259 -3.58 7.04 12.48
N GLY A 260 -4.77 6.58 12.09
CA GLY A 260 -4.94 5.37 11.28
C GLY A 260 -4.89 5.72 9.80
N ILE A 261 -4.12 4.95 9.03
CA ILE A 261 -4.09 5.06 7.58
C ILE A 261 -4.31 3.68 6.99
N THR A 262 -5.30 3.54 6.11
CA THR A 262 -5.38 2.41 5.18
C THR A 262 -4.49 2.70 3.97
N PRO A 263 -3.35 2.00 3.80
CA PRO A 263 -2.38 2.33 2.78
C PRO A 263 -2.84 1.86 1.40
N ILE A 264 -2.51 2.64 0.37
CA ILE A 264 -2.69 2.31 -1.05
C ILE A 264 -1.33 2.07 -1.67
N CYS A 265 -0.36 2.95 -1.42
CA CYS A 265 1.02 2.70 -1.79
C CYS A 265 2.01 3.35 -0.82
N ILE A 266 3.16 2.71 -0.66
CA ILE A 266 4.30 3.19 0.11
C ILE A 266 5.51 3.18 -0.81
N PHE A 267 6.19 4.32 -0.94
CA PHE A 267 7.27 4.47 -1.89
C PHE A 267 8.27 5.54 -1.47
N ARG A 268 9.48 5.46 -2.01
CA ARG A 268 10.51 6.49 -1.84
C ARG A 268 10.96 7.01 -3.19
N LYS A 269 11.54 8.21 -3.18
CA LYS A 269 12.22 8.75 -4.35
C LYS A 269 13.60 8.12 -4.45
N ILE A 270 13.93 7.54 -5.60
CA ILE A 270 15.32 7.18 -5.89
C ILE A 270 16.05 8.47 -6.26
N GLY A 271 17.10 8.79 -5.49
CA GLY A 271 17.96 9.94 -5.77
C GLY A 271 18.61 9.82 -7.15
N VAL A 272 18.73 10.94 -7.86
CA VAL A 272 19.68 11.05 -8.98
C VAL A 272 21.06 11.23 -8.34
N PRO A 273 22.11 10.48 -8.74
CA PRO A 273 23.42 10.60 -8.13
C PRO A 273 23.85 12.07 -8.11
N HIS A 274 24.30 12.54 -6.94
CA HIS A 274 24.98 13.82 -6.84
C HIS A 274 26.22 13.74 -7.73
N THR A 275 26.18 14.39 -8.89
CA THR A 275 27.39 14.71 -9.64
C THR A 275 28.14 15.73 -8.79
N ASN A 276 29.17 15.28 -8.09
CA ASN A 276 30.19 16.16 -7.51
C ASN A 276 30.88 16.96 -8.62
#